data_AF-A0A842XCJ9-F1
#
_entry.id   AF-A0A842XCJ9-F1
#
_cell.length_a   1.000
_cell.length_b   1.000
_cell.length_c   1.000
_cell.angle_alpha   90.00
_cell.angle_beta   90.00
_cell.angle_gamma   90.00
#
_symmetry.space_group_name_H-M   'P 1'
#
loop_
_entity.id
_entity.type
_entity.pdbx_description
1 polymer ?
#
loop_
_entity_poly.entity_id
_entity_poly.type
_entity_poly.pdbx_seq_one_letter_code
_entity_poly.pdbx_strand_id
1 'polypeptide(L)'
;MAYQVIRRGQITKREEDNRLTLERKLLVRWYGLELNRDKCIGCGICADQCPKEAIEHFPAEFKGIKALTRPSIDFDTEKCILCGECVSLCPLDALQMIIEKEEKVPVIEANVFATVTRKRW
;
A
#
# COMPACT_ATOMS: atom_id res chain seq x y z
N MET A 1 21.50 -2.25 -9.23
CA MET A 1 21.49 -0.78 -9.08
C MET A 1 21.46 -0.49 -7.59
N ALA A 2 22.46 0.25 -7.09
CA ALA A 2 22.68 0.43 -5.65
C ALA A 2 21.63 1.37 -5.05
N TYR A 3 20.90 0.90 -4.04
CA TYR A 3 20.08 1.76 -3.19
C TYR A 3 20.70 1.83 -1.80
N GLN A 4 21.63 2.78 -1.62
CA GLN A 4 21.91 3.28 -0.27
C GLN A 4 20.69 4.09 0.17
N VAL A 5 20.20 3.88 1.39
CA VAL A 5 19.26 4.78 2.08
C VAL A 5 20.03 5.52 3.19
N ILE A 6 20.05 6.84 3.16
CA ILE A 6 20.65 7.84 4.09
C ILE A 6 19.45 8.71 4.55
N ARG A 7 19.55 9.43 5.66
CA ARG A 7 18.44 10.14 6.37
C ARG A 7 18.12 11.56 5.84
N ARG A 8 16.87 12.06 5.95
CA ARG A 8 16.47 13.52 6.05
C ARG A 8 17.50 14.28 6.84
N GLY A 9 18.02 15.32 6.24
CA GLY A 9 18.59 16.43 6.99
C GLY A 9 20.10 16.45 7.04
N GLN A 10 20.73 15.30 7.23
CA GLN A 10 22.17 15.27 7.48
C GLN A 10 22.95 15.29 6.18
N ILE A 11 23.74 16.34 6.03
CA ILE A 11 24.79 16.41 5.03
C ILE A 11 25.98 15.60 5.57
N THR A 12 26.21 14.43 5.00
CA THR A 12 27.40 13.61 5.25
C THR A 12 28.58 14.19 4.49
N LYS A 13 29.67 14.48 5.18
CA LYS A 13 30.88 15.08 4.61
C LYS A 13 31.99 14.03 4.48
N ARG A 14 32.63 13.92 3.32
CA ARG A 14 33.87 13.13 3.11
C ARG A 14 34.93 13.96 2.42
N GLU A 15 36.18 13.78 2.81
CA GLU A 15 37.35 14.53 2.34
C GLU A 15 38.51 13.57 2.08
N GLU A 16 39.00 13.52 0.83
CA GLU A 16 40.09 12.63 0.37
C GLU A 16 41.00 13.38 -0.62
N ASP A 17 42.32 13.30 -0.40
CA ASP A 17 43.46 13.88 -1.15
C ASP A 17 43.36 15.35 -1.60
N ASN A 18 42.40 15.69 -2.45
CA ASN A 18 42.12 17.07 -2.90
C ASN A 18 40.63 17.30 -3.23
N ARG A 19 39.70 16.52 -2.64
CA ARG A 19 38.26 16.58 -2.96
C ARG A 19 37.37 16.49 -1.72
N LEU A 20 36.31 17.30 -1.73
CA LEU A 20 35.30 17.37 -0.68
C LEU A 20 33.88 17.04 -1.19
N THR A 21 33.17 16.14 -0.50
CA THR A 21 31.82 15.70 -0.88
C THR A 21 30.84 15.84 0.29
N LEU A 22 29.61 16.28 0.00
CA LEU A 22 28.51 16.54 0.94
C LEU A 22 27.21 15.84 0.45
N GLU A 23 26.58 14.94 1.23
CA GLU A 23 25.35 14.22 0.82
C GLU A 23 24.23 14.27 1.87
N ARG A 24 23.01 14.67 1.50
CA ARG A 24 21.82 14.67 2.37
C ARG A 24 20.69 13.91 1.72
N LYS A 25 20.02 13.03 2.47
CA LYS A 25 18.79 12.36 1.99
C LYS A 25 17.57 12.95 2.67
N LEU A 26 16.35 12.49 2.36
CA LEU A 26 15.09 13.00 2.93
C LEU A 26 14.22 11.84 3.53
N LEU A 27 13.80 11.88 4.83
CA LEU A 27 13.21 10.81 5.74
C LEU A 27 11.74 10.33 5.58
N VAL A 28 10.74 11.06 5.06
CA VAL A 28 9.39 10.45 4.93
C VAL A 28 9.42 9.61 3.69
N ARG A 29 9.40 8.30 3.94
CA ARG A 29 8.98 7.31 2.98
C ARG A 29 7.63 7.76 2.46
N TRP A 30 7.54 7.94 1.16
CA TRP A 30 6.27 8.18 0.52
C TRP A 30 5.58 6.82 0.40
N TYR A 31 4.33 6.74 0.88
CA TYR A 31 3.46 5.58 0.74
C TYR A 31 2.29 5.99 -0.16
N GLY A 32 2.11 5.26 -1.25
CA GLY A 32 0.96 5.38 -2.13
C GLY A 32 0.18 4.08 -2.15
N LEU A 33 -1.14 4.18 -2.09
CA LEU A 33 -2.06 3.08 -2.34
C LEU A 33 -2.90 3.47 -3.55
N GLU A 34 -2.85 2.67 -4.61
CA GLU A 34 -3.61 2.88 -5.83
C GLU A 34 -4.69 1.81 -5.97
N LEU A 35 -5.91 2.22 -6.36
CA LEU A 35 -7.01 1.35 -6.70
C LEU A 35 -7.35 1.48 -8.19
N ASN A 36 -7.15 0.40 -8.94
CA ASN A 36 -7.66 0.26 -10.29
C ASN A 36 -9.15 -0.12 -10.27
N ARG A 37 -10.02 0.85 -10.54
CA ARG A 37 -11.47 0.67 -10.52
C ARG A 37 -12.00 -0.24 -11.63
N ASP A 38 -11.26 -0.41 -12.73
CA ASP A 38 -11.68 -1.30 -13.82
C ASP A 38 -11.50 -2.76 -13.45
N LYS A 39 -10.39 -3.10 -12.77
CA LYS A 39 -10.14 -4.43 -12.21
C LYS A 39 -10.97 -4.73 -10.97
N CYS A 40 -11.30 -3.70 -10.19
CA CYS A 40 -12.06 -3.88 -8.96
C CYS A 40 -13.51 -4.27 -9.24
N ILE A 41 -13.92 -5.43 -8.73
CA ILE A 41 -15.31 -5.92 -8.80
C ILE A 41 -16.12 -5.62 -7.55
N GLY A 42 -15.55 -4.89 -6.57
CA GLY A 42 -16.23 -4.53 -5.34
C GLY A 42 -16.65 -5.74 -4.49
N CYS A 43 -15.80 -6.76 -4.35
CA CYS A 43 -16.16 -7.99 -3.60
C CYS A 43 -16.18 -7.84 -2.07
N GLY A 44 -15.64 -6.74 -1.51
CA GLY A 44 -15.68 -6.46 -0.07
C GLY A 44 -14.59 -7.13 0.78
N ILE A 45 -13.85 -8.12 0.26
CA ILE A 45 -12.82 -8.86 1.03
C ILE A 45 -11.81 -7.93 1.73
N CYS A 46 -11.35 -6.88 1.04
CA CYS A 46 -10.42 -5.91 1.63
C CYS A 46 -11.03 -5.14 2.80
N ALA A 47 -12.33 -4.84 2.75
CA ALA A 47 -13.04 -4.14 3.82
C ALA A 47 -13.21 -5.04 5.03
N ASP A 48 -13.65 -6.28 4.82
CA ASP A 48 -13.83 -7.27 5.90
C ASP A 48 -12.55 -7.58 6.66
N GLN A 49 -11.40 -7.53 5.98
CA GLN A 49 -10.10 -7.85 6.56
C GLN A 49 -9.32 -6.62 7.02
N CYS A 50 -9.87 -5.40 6.89
CA CYS A 50 -9.14 -4.20 7.30
C CYS A 50 -9.08 -4.11 8.84
N PRO A 51 -7.90 -4.20 9.48
CA PRO A 51 -7.80 -4.18 10.93
C PRO A 51 -8.11 -2.81 11.56
N LYS A 52 -8.25 -1.78 10.73
CA LYS A 52 -8.61 -0.41 11.13
C LYS A 52 -10.00 0.00 10.67
N GLU A 53 -10.75 -0.91 10.03
CA GLU A 53 -12.09 -0.62 9.50
C GLU A 53 -12.07 0.65 8.63
N ALA A 54 -10.99 0.81 7.86
CA ALA A 54 -10.68 2.01 7.09
C ALA A 54 -11.19 1.93 5.65
N ILE A 55 -11.91 0.87 5.29
CA ILE A 55 -12.42 0.65 3.94
C ILE A 55 -13.91 0.45 4.07
N GLU A 56 -14.67 1.30 3.39
CA GLU A 56 -16.11 1.17 3.28
C GLU A 56 -16.45 0.37 2.02
N HIS A 57 -17.35 -0.61 2.16
CA HIS A 57 -17.84 -1.42 1.06
C HIS A 57 -19.27 -1.02 0.72
N PHE A 58 -19.48 -0.66 -0.54
CA PHE A 58 -20.79 -0.33 -1.09
C PHE A 58 -21.25 -1.51 -1.95
N PRO A 59 -22.11 -2.40 -1.43
CA PRO A 59 -22.61 -3.54 -2.18
C PRO A 59 -23.53 -3.08 -3.33
N ALA A 60 -23.71 -3.97 -4.30
CA ALA A 60 -24.61 -3.72 -5.41
C ALA A 60 -26.07 -3.75 -4.93
N GLU A 61 -26.85 -2.76 -5.37
CA GLU A 61 -28.30 -2.78 -5.20
C GLU A 61 -28.95 -3.55 -6.35
N PHE A 62 -29.96 -4.35 -6.05
CA PHE A 62 -30.63 -5.19 -7.04
C PHE A 62 -32.13 -4.88 -7.14
N LYS A 63 -32.65 -4.93 -8.37
CA LYS A 63 -34.09 -4.97 -8.64
C LYS A 63 -34.39 -6.25 -9.42
N GLY A 64 -34.86 -7.27 -8.70
CA GLY A 64 -34.96 -8.63 -9.25
C GLY A 64 -33.56 -9.17 -9.58
N ILE A 65 -33.36 -9.61 -10.83
CA ILE A 65 -32.07 -10.15 -11.31
C ILE A 65 -31.08 -9.07 -11.80
N LYS A 66 -31.51 -7.80 -11.91
CA LYS A 66 -30.70 -6.73 -12.49
C LYS A 66 -30.03 -5.92 -11.38
N ALA A 67 -28.71 -5.79 -11.46
CA ALA A 67 -27.95 -4.85 -10.64
C ALA A 67 -28.25 -3.41 -11.09
N LEU A 68 -28.60 -2.55 -10.13
CA LEU A 68 -28.85 -1.12 -10.32
C LEU A 68 -27.57 -0.30 -10.15
N THR A 69 -26.68 -0.72 -9.25
CA THR A 69 -25.41 -0.07 -8.96
C THR A 69 -24.25 -1.04 -9.13
N ARG A 70 -23.08 -0.52 -9.52
CA ARG A 70 -21.84 -1.30 -9.51
C ARG A 70 -21.33 -1.31 -8.07
N PRO A 71 -21.01 -2.48 -7.50
CA PRO A 71 -20.42 -2.54 -6.18
C PRO A 71 -19.04 -1.87 -6.19
N SER A 72 -18.70 -1.19 -5.11
CA SER A 72 -17.45 -0.44 -5.01
C SER A 72 -16.92 -0.40 -3.58
N ILE A 73 -15.69 0.07 -3.44
CA ILE A 73 -15.08 0.35 -2.15
C ILE A 73 -14.57 1.78 -2.14
N ASP A 74 -14.44 2.35 -0.94
CA ASP A 74 -13.72 3.60 -0.71
C ASP A 74 -12.91 3.55 0.59
N PHE A 75 -11.96 4.49 0.75
CA PHE A 75 -11.02 4.49 1.87
C PHE A 75 -11.21 5.71 2.77
N ASP A 76 -11.31 5.46 4.08
CA ASP A 76 -11.24 6.48 5.12
C ASP A 76 -9.77 6.85 5.39
N THR A 77 -9.39 8.07 5.00
CA THR A 77 -8.01 8.56 5.11
C THR A 77 -7.54 8.81 6.53
N GLU A 78 -8.46 8.95 7.50
CA GLU A 78 -8.11 9.18 8.90
C GLU A 78 -7.80 7.86 9.62
N LYS A 79 -8.43 6.76 9.18
CA LYS A 79 -8.22 5.42 9.75
C LYS A 79 -7.14 4.61 9.03
N CYS A 80 -6.96 4.84 7.74
CA CYS A 80 -6.04 4.05 6.92
C CYS A 80 -4.58 4.28 7.34
N ILE A 81 -3.91 3.22 7.79
CA ILE A 81 -2.49 3.26 8.20
C ILE A 81 -1.53 2.79 7.09
N LEU A 82 -2.03 2.58 5.87
CA LEU A 82 -1.26 2.10 4.72
C LEU A 82 -0.46 0.82 5.02
N CYS A 83 -1.08 -0.16 5.69
CA CYS A 83 -0.43 -1.45 5.99
C CYS A 83 -0.23 -2.33 4.75
N GLY A 84 -1.13 -2.22 3.76
CA GLY A 84 -1.05 -3.00 2.52
C GLY A 84 -1.69 -4.39 2.60
N GLU A 85 -2.43 -4.71 3.65
CA GLU A 85 -3.13 -6.00 3.75
C GLU A 85 -4.21 -6.16 2.67
N CYS A 86 -4.91 -5.08 2.34
CA CYS A 86 -5.86 -5.04 1.22
C CYS A 86 -5.22 -5.35 -0.13
N VAL A 87 -3.94 -5.01 -0.33
CA VAL A 87 -3.17 -5.34 -1.55
C VAL A 87 -2.91 -6.83 -1.59
N SER A 88 -2.41 -7.41 -0.49
CA SER A 88 -2.10 -8.84 -0.39
C SER A 88 -3.32 -9.75 -0.56
N LEU A 89 -4.51 -9.26 -0.22
CA LEU A 89 -5.75 -10.04 -0.25
C LEU A 89 -6.52 -9.90 -1.56
N CYS A 90 -6.22 -8.90 -2.38
CA CYS A 90 -6.98 -8.64 -3.59
C CYS A 90 -6.72 -9.76 -4.62
N PRO A 91 -7.71 -10.60 -4.97
CA PRO A 91 -7.48 -11.70 -5.89
C PRO A 91 -7.35 -11.27 -7.35
N LEU A 92 -7.60 -9.98 -7.65
CA LEU A 92 -7.60 -9.41 -9.00
C LEU A 92 -6.46 -8.41 -9.24
N ASP A 93 -5.55 -8.26 -8.26
CA ASP A 93 -4.48 -7.26 -8.29
C ASP A 93 -5.00 -5.87 -8.67
N ALA A 94 -6.15 -5.50 -8.10
CA ALA A 94 -6.79 -4.20 -8.31
C ALA A 94 -6.24 -3.12 -7.37
N LEU A 95 -5.51 -3.50 -6.32
CA LEU A 95 -4.87 -2.60 -5.37
C LEU A 95 -3.36 -2.75 -5.45
N GLN A 96 -2.62 -1.65 -5.43
CA GLN A 96 -1.16 -1.65 -5.47
C GLN A 96 -0.59 -0.68 -4.44
N MET A 97 0.47 -1.09 -3.75
CA MET A 97 1.18 -0.22 -2.80
C MET A 97 2.58 0.13 -3.30
N ILE A 98 2.88 1.42 -3.30
CA ILE A 98 4.13 1.97 -3.81
C ILE A 98 4.83 2.70 -2.66
N ILE A 99 6.04 2.27 -2.33
CA ILE A 99 6.87 2.85 -1.27
C ILE A 99 8.20 3.27 -1.88
N GLU A 100 8.54 4.56 -1.77
CA GLU A 100 9.78 5.10 -2.36
C GLU A 100 9.94 4.80 -3.88
N LYS A 101 8.81 4.72 -4.61
CA LYS A 101 8.70 4.39 -6.05
C LYS A 101 8.94 2.90 -6.39
N GLU A 102 9.01 2.04 -5.40
CA GLU A 102 9.06 0.60 -5.58
C GLU A 102 7.74 -0.03 -5.12
N GLU A 103 7.28 -1.06 -5.81
CA GLU A 103 6.10 -1.81 -5.36
C GLU A 103 6.48 -2.64 -4.14
N LYS A 104 5.88 -2.31 -3.00
CA LYS A 104 6.19 -2.89 -1.69
C LYS A 104 4.94 -2.96 -0.84
N VAL A 105 4.78 -4.09 -0.15
CA VAL A 105 3.65 -4.33 0.76
C VAL A 105 4.21 -4.48 2.18
N PRO A 106 4.04 -3.48 3.07
CA PRO A 106 4.65 -3.45 4.40
C PRO A 106 4.38 -4.70 5.23
N VAL A 107 3.14 -5.20 5.19
CA VAL A 107 2.74 -6.38 5.97
C VAL A 107 3.40 -7.67 5.51
N ILE A 108 3.74 -7.75 4.21
CA ILE A 108 4.51 -8.87 3.65
C ILE A 108 5.99 -8.72 4.03
N GLU A 109 6.58 -7.54 3.80
CA GLU A 109 8.00 -7.29 4.08
C GLU A 109 8.36 -7.50 5.55
N ALA A 110 7.48 -7.06 6.45
CA ALA A 110 7.73 -7.13 7.89
C ALA A 110 7.10 -8.36 8.56
N ASN A 111 6.47 -9.27 7.81
CA ASN A 111 5.82 -10.49 8.33
C ASN A 111 4.90 -10.24 9.53
N VAL A 112 4.20 -9.10 9.57
CA VAL A 112 3.51 -8.61 10.78
C VAL A 112 2.15 -9.29 10.98
N PHE A 113 1.51 -9.78 9.92
CA PHE A 113 0.21 -10.46 10.00
C PHE A 113 0.31 -11.94 9.60
N ALA A 114 0.67 -12.78 10.58
CA ALA A 114 0.83 -14.23 10.42
C ALA A 114 -0.42 -14.96 9.90
N THR A 115 -1.63 -14.39 10.09
CA THR A 115 -2.90 -14.98 9.64
C THR A 115 -3.10 -14.91 8.12
N VAL A 116 -2.50 -13.92 7.45
CA VAL A 116 -2.63 -13.68 5.99
C VAL A 116 -1.34 -14.03 5.23
N THR A 117 -0.16 -13.87 5.84
CA THR A 117 1.13 -14.16 5.20
C THR A 117 1.56 -15.63 5.22
N ARG A 118 0.78 -16.52 5.85
CA ARG A 118 1.04 -17.96 5.80
C ARG A 118 0.80 -18.45 4.38
N LYS A 119 1.90 -18.65 3.63
CA LYS A 119 1.91 -19.20 2.26
C LYS A 119 0.77 -20.19 2.07
N ARG A 120 -0.19 -19.82 1.21
CA ARG A 120 -1.21 -20.74 0.73
C ARG A 120 -0.50 -21.66 -0.26
N TRP A 121 0.06 -22.75 0.30
CA TRP A 121 0.79 -23.84 -0.36
C TRP A 121 2.22 -23.48 -0.80
#